data_AF-A0AAD2EDI8-F1
#
_entry.id   AF-A0AAD2EDI8-F1
#
_cell.length_a   1.000
_cell.length_b   1.000
_cell.length_c   1.000
_cell.angle_alpha   90.00
_cell.angle_beta   90.00
_cell.angle_gamma   90.00
#
_symmetry.space_group_name_H-M   'P 1'
#
loop_
_entity.id
_entity.type
_entity.pdbx_description
1 polymer ?
#
loop_
_entity_poly.entity_id
_entity_poly.type
_entity_poly.pdbx_seq_one_letter_code
_entity_poly.pdbx_strand_id
1 'polypeptide(L)'
;MLKRNVRLRREYLYRKSLEGKERLLYEKKRKIREALEEGKPIPTELRNEEAALRQEIDLEDENTAVPRSTIDDEYANAADRDPKILLTTSRNPSAPLTQFVKELKFVFPNAQRMNRGAQVISEIIEWTFRVLKCHVILVHEHRGVPDGMIISHLPFGPTAYFGLLNVVTRHDIKDKKAIGTMPEAYPHLILNNFTKQTGQRTANILKHLFPVPKPDTKRIITFANQSDYIS
;
A
#
# COMPACT_ATOMS: atom_id res chain seq x y z
N MET A 1 -3.32 14.05 20.22
CA MET A 1 -3.24 13.31 18.93
C MET A 1 -2.60 11.93 19.08
N LEU A 2 -1.42 11.80 19.72
CA LEU A 2 -0.72 10.52 19.89
C LEU A 2 -1.59 9.39 20.51
N LYS A 3 -2.31 9.67 21.61
CA LYS A 3 -3.19 8.69 22.28
C LYS A 3 -4.31 8.16 21.37
N ARG A 4 -4.87 9.01 20.50
CA ARG A 4 -5.91 8.61 19.53
C ARG A 4 -5.34 7.59 18.53
N ASN A 5 -4.14 7.81 18.02
CA ASN A 5 -3.53 6.91 17.04
C ASN A 5 -3.17 5.56 17.66
N VAL A 6 -2.64 5.57 18.89
CA VAL A 6 -2.36 4.33 19.62
C VAL A 6 -3.65 3.54 19.84
N ARG A 7 -4.76 4.23 20.18
CA ARG A 7 -6.08 3.61 20.28
C ARG A 7 -6.55 3.02 18.95
N LEU A 8 -6.54 3.80 17.87
CA LEU A 8 -6.95 3.36 16.53
C LEU A 8 -6.12 2.16 16.03
N ARG A 9 -4.80 2.16 16.28
CA ARG A 9 -3.94 1.03 15.96
C ARG A 9 -4.30 -0.21 16.76
N ARG A 10 -4.60 -0.07 18.06
CA ARG A 10 -5.05 -1.20 18.90
C ARG A 10 -6.40 -1.75 18.43
N GLU A 11 -7.33 -0.87 18.07
CA GLU A 11 -8.63 -1.25 17.50
C GLU A 11 -8.47 -1.99 16.17
N TYR A 12 -7.60 -1.50 15.29
CA TYR A 12 -7.27 -2.18 14.02
C TYR A 12 -6.69 -3.58 14.25
N LEU A 13 -5.68 -3.71 15.13
CA LEU A 13 -5.09 -5.00 15.45
C LEU A 13 -6.09 -5.96 16.11
N TYR A 14 -6.98 -5.43 16.95
CA TYR A 14 -8.03 -6.21 17.58
C TYR A 14 -9.04 -6.74 16.55
N ARG A 15 -9.53 -5.87 15.65
CA ARG A 15 -10.41 -6.28 14.54
C ARG A 15 -9.75 -7.36 13.68
N LYS A 16 -8.48 -7.16 13.34
CA LYS A 16 -7.68 -8.15 12.59
C LYS A 16 -7.53 -9.50 13.31
N SER A 17 -7.49 -9.49 14.63
CA SER A 17 -7.43 -10.74 15.41
C SER A 17 -8.76 -11.50 15.42
N LEU A 18 -9.89 -10.79 15.27
CA LEU A 18 -11.23 -11.40 15.22
C LEU A 18 -11.49 -12.08 13.88
N GLU A 19 -10.91 -11.58 12.78
CA GLU A 19 -11.07 -12.17 11.44
C GLU A 19 -10.77 -13.66 11.39
N GLY A 20 -9.77 -14.15 12.13
CA GLY A 20 -9.47 -15.59 12.16
C GLY A 20 -10.66 -16.41 12.69
N LYS A 21 -11.32 -15.91 13.74
CA LYS A 21 -12.50 -16.56 14.34
C LYS A 21 -13.73 -16.38 13.46
N GLU A 22 -13.94 -15.18 12.94
CA GLU A 22 -15.04 -14.85 12.03
C GLU A 22 -14.95 -15.66 10.72
N ARG A 23 -13.74 -15.88 10.19
CA ARG A 23 -13.51 -16.71 9.01
C ARG A 23 -13.85 -18.18 9.26
N LEU A 24 -13.46 -18.72 10.42
CA LEU A 24 -13.85 -20.08 10.80
C LEU A 24 -15.37 -20.20 10.92
N LEU A 25 -16.02 -19.23 11.56
CA LEU A 25 -17.48 -19.19 11.70
C LEU A 25 -18.16 -19.06 10.33
N TYR A 26 -17.62 -18.22 9.44
CA TYR A 26 -18.08 -18.10 8.05
C TYR A 26 -17.95 -19.41 7.28
N GLU A 27 -16.83 -20.13 7.40
CA GLU A 27 -16.65 -21.44 6.75
C GLU A 27 -17.66 -22.48 7.26
N LYS A 28 -17.98 -22.47 8.56
CA LYS A 28 -19.05 -23.30 9.14
C LYS A 28 -20.42 -22.94 8.55
N LYS A 29 -20.76 -21.65 8.50
CA LYS A 29 -22.01 -21.15 7.91
C LYS A 29 -22.12 -21.50 6.42
N ARG A 30 -21.02 -21.36 5.66
CA ARG A 30 -20.97 -21.70 4.24
C ARG A 30 -21.25 -23.18 3.99
N LYS A 31 -20.64 -24.08 4.78
CA LYS A 31 -20.92 -25.52 4.69
C LYS A 31 -22.38 -25.87 4.99
N ILE A 32 -23.00 -25.19 5.96
CA ILE A 32 -24.43 -25.37 6.27
C ILE A 32 -25.30 -24.87 5.10
N ARG A 33 -24.98 -23.71 4.53
CA ARG A 33 -25.68 -23.14 3.36
C ARG A 33 -25.59 -24.07 2.15
N GLU A 34 -24.39 -24.57 1.83
CA GLU A 34 -24.16 -25.54 0.75
C GLU A 34 -24.95 -26.85 0.99
N ALA A 35 -24.95 -27.39 2.21
CA ALA A 35 -25.70 -28.61 2.54
C ALA A 35 -27.22 -28.44 2.41
N LEU A 36 -27.75 -27.27 2.79
CA LEU A 36 -29.17 -26.93 2.66
C LEU A 36 -29.59 -26.74 1.19
N GLU A 37 -28.75 -26.10 0.38
CA GLU A 37 -28.99 -25.91 -1.06
C GLU A 37 -28.94 -27.23 -1.84
N GLU A 38 -27.96 -28.09 -1.54
CA GLU A 38 -27.81 -29.39 -2.20
C GLU A 38 -28.75 -30.48 -1.65
N GLY A 39 -29.45 -30.21 -0.54
CA GLY A 39 -30.31 -31.19 0.15
C GLY A 39 -29.54 -32.37 0.77
N LYS A 40 -28.23 -32.21 1.00
CA LYS A 40 -27.38 -33.24 1.61
C LYS A 40 -27.45 -33.18 3.14
N PRO A 41 -27.26 -34.31 3.85
CA PRO A 41 -27.20 -34.30 5.30
C PRO A 41 -26.02 -33.46 5.80
N ILE A 42 -26.28 -32.66 6.84
CA ILE A 42 -25.30 -31.75 7.44
C ILE A 42 -24.15 -32.56 8.07
N PRO A 43 -22.88 -32.13 7.95
CA PRO A 43 -21.74 -32.80 8.57
C PRO A 43 -21.92 -32.99 10.08
N THR A 44 -21.53 -34.16 10.59
CA THR A 44 -21.71 -34.55 12.00
C THR A 44 -21.11 -33.55 12.99
N GLU A 45 -19.99 -32.92 12.62
CA GLU A 45 -19.28 -31.93 13.44
C GLU A 45 -20.09 -30.64 13.69
N LEU A 46 -21.00 -30.29 12.78
CA LEU A 46 -21.78 -29.05 12.84
C LEU A 46 -23.20 -29.25 13.39
N ARG A 47 -23.61 -30.51 13.61
CA ARG A 47 -24.99 -30.86 13.98
C ARG A 47 -25.44 -30.29 15.32
N ASN A 48 -24.51 -30.12 16.27
CA ASN A 48 -24.81 -29.53 17.58
C ASN A 48 -24.90 -28.00 17.54
N GLU A 49 -24.17 -27.36 16.62
CA GLU A 49 -24.12 -25.90 16.47
C GLU A 49 -25.09 -25.38 15.39
N GLU A 50 -25.72 -26.28 14.62
CA GLU A 50 -26.57 -25.97 13.48
C GLU A 50 -27.69 -25.00 13.82
N ALA A 51 -28.48 -25.30 14.86
CA ALA A 51 -29.66 -24.50 15.20
C ALA A 51 -29.31 -23.03 15.48
N ALA A 52 -28.19 -22.78 16.16
CA ALA A 52 -27.71 -21.43 16.44
C ALA A 52 -27.16 -20.74 15.18
N LEU A 53 -26.33 -21.45 14.40
CA LEU A 53 -25.75 -20.90 13.17
C LEU A 53 -26.81 -20.62 12.10
N ARG A 54 -27.88 -21.41 12.04
CA ARG A 54 -29.00 -21.23 11.13
C ARG A 54 -29.79 -19.97 11.44
N GLN A 55 -30.08 -19.73 12.73
CA GLN A 55 -30.72 -18.49 13.15
C GLN A 55 -29.86 -17.27 12.81
N GLU A 56 -28.53 -17.37 12.93
CA GLU A 56 -27.65 -16.28 12.50
C GLU A 56 -27.63 -16.11 10.97
N ILE A 57 -27.64 -17.19 10.18
CA ILE A 57 -27.68 -17.13 8.71
C ILE A 57 -28.95 -16.43 8.24
N ASP A 58 -30.10 -16.72 8.85
CA ASP A 58 -31.38 -16.11 8.48
C ASP A 58 -31.42 -14.58 8.78
N LEU A 59 -30.56 -14.10 9.67
CA LEU A 59 -30.41 -12.69 10.04
C LEU A 59 -29.32 -11.96 9.23
N GLU A 60 -28.60 -12.64 8.34
CA GLU A 60 -27.52 -12.04 7.54
C GLU A 60 -28.07 -11.29 6.31
N ASP A 61 -27.70 -10.01 6.19
CA ASP A 61 -27.90 -9.22 4.96
C ASP A 61 -26.83 -9.53 3.89
N GLU A 62 -27.06 -9.14 2.63
CA GLU A 62 -26.13 -9.32 1.50
C GLU A 62 -24.70 -8.79 1.79
N ASN A 63 -24.58 -7.74 2.60
CA ASN A 63 -23.29 -7.15 3.00
C ASN A 63 -22.53 -7.95 4.06
N THR A 64 -23.23 -8.75 4.86
CA THR A 64 -22.66 -9.57 5.95
C THR A 64 -22.43 -11.01 5.48
N ALA A 65 -23.14 -11.43 4.42
CA ALA A 65 -23.06 -12.76 3.84
C ALA A 65 -21.68 -13.14 3.27
N VAL A 66 -20.82 -12.16 3.00
CA VAL A 66 -19.42 -12.40 2.61
C VAL A 66 -18.52 -11.63 3.58
N PRO A 67 -17.58 -12.29 4.29
CA PRO A 67 -16.67 -11.59 5.16
C PRO A 67 -15.81 -10.65 4.32
N ARG A 68 -15.87 -9.35 4.62
CA ARG A 68 -14.93 -8.39 4.04
C ARG A 68 -13.54 -8.80 4.50
N SER A 69 -12.68 -9.15 3.56
CA SER A 69 -11.27 -9.31 3.88
C SER A 69 -10.71 -7.94 4.26
N THR A 70 -10.24 -7.77 5.50
CA THR A 70 -9.37 -6.64 5.93
C THR A 70 -7.98 -6.76 5.30
N ILE A 71 -7.89 -7.36 4.13
CA ILE A 71 -6.72 -7.24 3.28
C ILE A 71 -6.85 -5.82 2.69
N ASP A 72 -6.00 -4.92 3.19
CA ASP A 72 -5.88 -3.51 2.77
C ASP A 72 -6.89 -2.49 3.35
N ASP A 73 -7.42 -2.74 4.55
CA ASP A 73 -8.22 -1.75 5.32
C ASP A 73 -7.41 -0.46 5.62
N GLU A 74 -6.08 -0.54 5.70
CA GLU A 74 -5.24 0.67 5.83
C GLU A 74 -5.42 1.64 4.66
N TYR A 75 -5.75 1.11 3.48
CA TYR A 75 -5.95 1.87 2.24
C TYR A 75 -7.43 2.02 1.86
N ALA A 76 -8.37 1.53 2.67
CA ALA A 76 -9.80 1.58 2.34
C ALA A 76 -10.30 3.01 2.08
N ASN A 77 -9.82 3.99 2.86
CA ASN A 77 -10.17 5.41 2.70
C ASN A 77 -9.20 6.17 1.79
N ALA A 78 -8.29 5.48 1.08
CA ALA A 78 -7.29 6.13 0.25
C ALA A 78 -7.86 6.68 -1.06
N ALA A 79 -9.06 6.25 -1.47
CA ALA A 79 -9.74 6.78 -2.66
C ALA A 79 -10.34 8.19 -2.44
N ASP A 80 -10.60 8.57 -1.18
CA ASP A 80 -11.27 9.83 -0.85
C ASP A 80 -10.37 11.07 -1.02
N ARG A 81 -9.04 10.86 -1.01
CA ARG A 81 -8.07 11.96 -1.03
C ARG A 81 -6.85 11.61 -1.85
N ASP A 82 -6.42 12.55 -2.68
CA ASP A 82 -5.16 12.44 -3.39
C ASP A 82 -3.97 12.22 -2.42
N PRO A 83 -3.12 11.23 -2.69
CA PRO A 83 -2.00 10.91 -1.82
C PRO A 83 -0.98 12.07 -1.84
N LYS A 84 -0.54 12.46 -0.65
CA LYS A 84 0.58 13.39 -0.47
C LYS A 84 1.82 12.64 -0.01
N ILE A 85 2.94 12.87 -0.67
CA ILE A 85 4.17 12.12 -0.38
C ILE A 85 5.24 13.07 0.12
N LEU A 86 5.87 12.75 1.24
CA LEU A 86 7.12 13.38 1.65
C LEU A 86 8.30 12.53 1.16
N LEU A 87 9.11 13.10 0.28
CA LEU A 87 10.37 12.52 -0.18
C LEU A 87 11.53 13.09 0.65
N THR A 88 12.32 12.20 1.25
CA THR A 88 13.53 12.58 1.99
C THR A 88 14.66 11.58 1.76
N THR A 89 15.89 12.00 2.02
CA THR A 89 17.11 11.22 1.82
C THR A 89 17.65 10.66 3.13
N SER A 90 18.70 9.84 3.05
CA SER A 90 19.63 9.59 4.15
C SER A 90 20.26 10.87 4.72
N ARG A 91 20.91 10.74 5.88
CA ARG A 91 21.68 11.82 6.52
C ARG A 91 22.90 12.14 5.66
N ASN A 92 23.14 13.43 5.40
CA ASN A 92 24.23 13.93 4.55
C ASN A 92 24.24 13.27 3.15
N PRO A 93 23.24 13.55 2.30
CA PRO A 93 23.16 12.95 0.97
C PRO A 93 24.27 13.44 0.06
N SER A 94 24.73 12.58 -0.84
CA SER A 94 25.61 12.93 -1.95
C SER A 94 24.87 13.79 -2.99
N ALA A 95 25.64 14.44 -3.86
CA ALA A 95 25.07 15.20 -4.99
C ALA A 95 24.28 14.31 -5.97
N PRO A 96 24.77 13.11 -6.37
CA PRO A 96 23.97 12.16 -7.17
C PRO A 96 22.64 11.77 -6.54
N LEU A 97 22.61 11.42 -5.24
CA LEU A 97 21.35 11.09 -4.56
C LEU A 97 20.39 12.29 -4.52
N THR A 98 20.94 13.48 -4.33
CA THR A 98 20.16 14.72 -4.36
C THR A 98 19.51 14.96 -5.72
N GLN A 99 20.16 14.59 -6.82
CA GLN A 99 19.60 14.63 -8.17
C GLN A 99 18.57 13.52 -8.37
N PHE A 100 18.86 12.30 -7.92
CA PHE A 100 17.92 11.18 -7.98
C PHE A 100 16.60 11.46 -7.25
N VAL A 101 16.63 12.05 -6.06
CA VAL A 101 15.39 12.45 -5.35
C VAL A 101 14.62 13.55 -6.09
N LYS A 102 15.31 14.41 -6.86
CA LYS A 102 14.64 15.38 -7.74
C LYS A 102 13.91 14.67 -8.89
N GLU A 103 14.48 13.59 -9.43
CA GLU A 103 13.82 12.75 -10.44
C GLU A 103 12.60 12.03 -9.86
N LEU A 104 12.72 11.44 -8.67
CA LEU A 104 11.60 10.78 -7.99
C LEU A 104 10.43 11.73 -7.71
N LYS A 105 10.71 13.02 -7.47
CA LYS A 105 9.65 14.03 -7.35
C LYS A 105 8.83 14.16 -8.64
N PHE A 106 9.43 13.99 -9.81
CA PHE A 106 8.69 13.99 -11.07
C PHE A 106 7.95 12.68 -11.30
N VAL A 107 8.48 11.55 -10.82
CA VAL A 107 7.83 10.23 -10.90
C VAL A 107 6.51 10.25 -10.12
N PHE A 108 6.54 10.68 -8.86
CA PHE A 108 5.38 10.71 -7.98
C PHE A 108 4.67 12.07 -8.04
N PRO A 109 3.45 12.15 -8.57
CA PRO A 109 2.65 13.37 -8.49
C PRO A 109 2.41 13.76 -7.02
N ASN A 110 2.25 15.06 -6.74
CA ASN A 110 1.99 15.59 -5.39
C ASN A 110 3.09 15.29 -4.34
N ALA A 111 4.28 14.88 -4.77
CA ALA A 111 5.40 14.66 -3.89
C ALA A 111 6.11 15.98 -3.50
N GLN A 112 6.35 16.13 -2.20
CA GLN A 112 7.12 17.23 -1.63
C GLN A 112 8.48 16.70 -1.21
N ARG A 113 9.54 17.31 -1.74
CA ARG A 113 10.90 17.00 -1.32
C ARG A 113 11.25 17.83 -0.08
N MET A 114 11.82 17.18 0.92
CA MET A 114 12.38 17.84 2.10
C MET A 114 13.85 17.46 2.27
N ASN A 115 14.69 18.47 2.44
CA ASN A 115 16.11 18.27 2.73
C ASN A 115 16.27 17.71 4.15
N ARG A 116 17.04 16.63 4.28
CA ARG A 116 17.16 15.90 5.54
C ARG A 116 17.86 16.70 6.66
N GLY A 117 18.97 17.35 6.34
CA GLY A 117 19.78 18.10 7.31
C GLY A 117 20.15 17.26 8.55
N ALA A 118 20.01 17.86 9.74
CA ALA A 118 20.25 17.21 11.03
C ALA A 118 18.99 16.62 11.69
N GLN A 119 17.85 16.60 11.00
CA GLN A 119 16.57 16.17 11.58
C GLN A 119 16.54 14.67 11.89
N VAL A 120 15.92 14.31 13.01
CA VAL A 120 15.75 12.92 13.44
C VAL A 120 14.58 12.28 12.68
N ILE A 121 14.62 10.96 12.45
CA ILE A 121 13.58 10.26 11.68
C ILE A 121 12.22 10.39 12.39
N SER A 122 12.21 10.31 13.72
CA SER A 122 11.00 10.48 14.54
C SER A 122 10.31 11.82 14.30
N GLU A 123 11.08 12.92 14.27
CA GLU A 123 10.56 14.27 14.02
C GLU A 123 9.95 14.39 12.63
N ILE A 124 10.59 13.77 11.63
CA ILE A 124 10.10 13.79 10.24
C ILE A 124 8.80 13.00 10.11
N ILE A 125 8.72 11.83 10.73
CA ILE A 125 7.48 11.05 10.77
C ILE A 125 6.39 11.84 11.49
N GLU A 126 6.70 12.45 12.63
CA GLU A 126 5.73 13.26 13.38
C GLU A 126 5.25 14.48 12.59
N TRP A 127 6.15 15.17 11.89
CA TRP A 127 5.81 16.29 11.02
C TRP A 127 4.93 15.84 9.85
N THR A 128 5.31 14.77 9.16
CA THR A 128 4.53 14.22 8.04
C THR A 128 3.14 13.78 8.50
N PHE A 129 3.09 13.15 9.67
CA PHE A 129 1.85 12.74 10.30
C PHE A 129 0.91 13.93 10.57
N ARG A 130 1.44 15.05 11.06
CA ARG A 130 0.64 16.24 11.37
C ARG A 130 0.15 16.96 10.11
N VAL A 131 1.01 17.08 9.10
CA VAL A 131 0.78 17.93 7.92
C VAL A 131 0.16 17.15 6.74
N LEU A 132 0.81 16.06 6.32
CA LEU A 132 0.51 15.40 5.04
C LEU A 132 -0.41 14.19 5.20
N LYS A 133 -0.32 13.44 6.32
CA LYS A 133 -1.19 12.30 6.68
C LYS A 133 -1.30 11.19 5.61
N CYS A 134 -0.25 10.94 4.83
CA CYS A 134 -0.30 9.96 3.74
C CYS A 134 0.97 9.09 3.68
N HIS A 135 2.06 9.54 3.05
CA HIS A 135 3.24 8.69 2.84
C HIS A 135 4.56 9.40 3.10
N VAL A 136 5.54 8.64 3.59
CA VAL A 136 6.95 9.03 3.64
C VAL A 136 7.74 8.06 2.78
N ILE A 137 8.57 8.60 1.90
CA ILE A 137 9.54 7.84 1.11
C ILE A 137 10.94 8.30 1.51
N LEU A 138 11.74 7.37 2.03
CA LEU A 138 13.13 7.57 2.42
C LEU A 138 14.04 6.86 1.43
N VAL A 139 14.99 7.59 0.84
CA VAL A 139 15.94 7.03 -0.12
C VAL A 139 17.33 6.96 0.49
N HIS A 140 17.95 5.80 0.35
CA HIS A 140 19.31 5.50 0.78
C HIS A 140 20.23 5.30 -0.42
N GLU A 141 21.51 5.54 -0.19
CA GLU A 141 22.57 5.35 -1.16
C GLU A 141 23.77 4.65 -0.55
N HIS A 142 24.56 4.04 -1.42
CA HIS A 142 25.90 3.56 -1.13
C HIS A 142 26.87 4.22 -2.10
N ARG A 143 27.80 5.04 -1.58
CA ARG A 143 28.87 5.71 -2.36
C ARG A 143 28.36 6.46 -3.61
N GLY A 144 27.23 7.16 -3.51
CA GLY A 144 26.65 7.93 -4.61
C GLY A 144 25.67 7.15 -5.50
N VAL A 145 25.55 5.83 -5.32
CA VAL A 145 24.57 5.00 -6.05
C VAL A 145 23.36 4.75 -5.14
N PRO A 146 22.13 5.07 -5.57
CA PRO A 146 20.93 4.74 -4.81
C PRO A 146 20.77 3.22 -4.68
N ASP A 147 20.61 2.73 -3.46
CA ASP A 147 20.58 1.30 -3.12
C ASP A 147 19.29 0.90 -2.40
N GLY A 148 18.66 1.83 -1.67
CA GLY A 148 17.48 1.51 -0.88
C GLY A 148 16.38 2.54 -1.02
N MET A 149 15.14 2.09 -1.08
CA MET A 149 13.95 2.94 -0.97
C MET A 149 12.99 2.35 0.07
N ILE A 150 12.63 3.17 1.05
CA ILE A 150 11.69 2.79 2.11
C ILE A 150 10.42 3.60 1.90
N ILE A 151 9.30 2.92 1.69
CA ILE A 151 7.98 3.51 1.56
C ILE A 151 7.20 3.18 2.83
N SER A 152 6.74 4.20 3.56
CA SER A 152 5.93 4.03 4.76
C SER A 152 4.60 4.76 4.61
N HIS A 153 3.51 4.04 4.84
CA HIS A 153 2.18 4.62 4.87
C HIS A 153 1.81 5.03 6.30
N LEU A 154 1.44 6.29 6.47
CA LEU A 154 0.99 6.86 7.74
C LEU A 154 -0.53 6.98 7.70
N PRO A 155 -1.26 6.79 8.82
CA PRO A 155 -0.82 6.87 10.21
C PRO A 155 -0.22 5.61 10.85
N PHE A 156 -0.71 4.43 10.48
CA PHE A 156 -0.29 3.12 11.02
C PHE A 156 -0.27 2.06 9.93
N GLY A 157 0.03 2.48 8.70
CA GLY A 157 0.09 1.62 7.54
C GLY A 157 1.38 0.79 7.46
N PRO A 158 1.48 -0.06 6.43
CA PRO A 158 2.67 -0.87 6.22
C PRO A 158 3.88 -0.03 5.82
N THR A 159 5.06 -0.58 6.08
CA THR A 159 6.33 -0.08 5.54
C THR A 159 6.92 -1.14 4.64
N ALA A 160 7.21 -0.78 3.40
CA ALA A 160 7.87 -1.62 2.42
C ALA A 160 9.30 -1.12 2.20
N TYR A 161 10.26 -2.03 2.30
CA TYR A 161 11.66 -1.78 1.99
C TYR A 161 11.97 -2.40 0.63
N PHE A 162 12.51 -1.61 -0.28
CA PHE A 162 12.93 -2.03 -1.61
C PHE A 162 14.42 -1.81 -1.77
N GLY A 163 15.13 -2.87 -2.17
CA GLY A 163 16.48 -2.75 -2.70
C GLY A 163 16.42 -2.28 -4.15
N LEU A 164 17.15 -1.22 -4.47
CA LEU A 164 17.25 -0.65 -5.80
C LEU A 164 18.51 -1.23 -6.47
N LEU A 165 18.32 -1.82 -7.64
CA LEU A 165 19.40 -2.39 -8.45
C LEU A 165 19.35 -1.78 -9.84
N ASN A 166 20.51 -1.62 -10.48
CA ASN A 166 20.64 -1.10 -11.84
C ASN A 166 19.94 0.26 -12.05
N VAL A 167 20.08 1.16 -11.08
CA VAL A 167 19.51 2.50 -11.16
C VAL A 167 20.23 3.32 -12.22
N VAL A 168 19.50 3.70 -13.27
CA VAL A 168 19.97 4.64 -14.29
C VAL A 168 19.27 5.98 -14.04
N THR A 169 20.03 7.01 -13.70
CA THR A 169 19.45 8.33 -13.47
C THR A 169 19.26 9.07 -14.80
N ARG A 170 18.20 9.87 -14.88
CA ARG A 170 17.94 10.70 -16.05
C ARG A 170 19.04 11.74 -16.27
N HIS A 171 19.68 12.23 -15.20
CA HIS A 171 20.76 13.21 -15.29
C HIS A 171 22.05 12.63 -15.93
N ASP A 172 22.24 11.31 -15.88
CA ASP A 172 23.39 10.62 -16.50
C ASP A 172 23.28 10.51 -18.03
N ILE A 173 22.06 10.64 -18.57
CA ILE A 173 21.82 10.54 -20.01
C ILE A 173 22.36 11.81 -20.70
N LYS A 174 23.31 11.62 -21.62
CA LYS A 174 24.08 12.70 -22.26
C LYS A 174 23.22 13.62 -23.15
N ASP A 175 22.15 13.09 -23.74
CA ASP A 175 21.32 13.79 -24.72
C ASP A 175 20.22 14.66 -24.08
N LYS A 176 20.63 15.61 -23.24
CA LYS A 176 19.72 16.51 -22.49
C LYS A 176 18.75 17.30 -23.39
N LYS A 177 19.11 17.55 -24.65
CA LYS A 177 18.26 18.26 -25.62
C LYS A 177 17.11 17.39 -26.15
N ALA A 178 17.29 16.09 -26.28
CA ALA A 178 16.25 15.16 -26.74
C ALA A 178 15.24 14.83 -25.62
N ILE A 179 15.68 14.92 -24.36
CA ILE A 179 14.95 14.44 -23.18
C ILE A 179 13.82 15.39 -22.72
N GLY A 180 13.86 16.67 -23.09
CA GLY A 180 12.82 17.65 -22.80
C GLY A 180 12.45 17.80 -21.30
N THR A 181 11.41 18.58 -21.02
CA THR A 181 10.81 18.66 -19.67
C THR A 181 9.88 17.47 -19.42
N MET A 182 9.84 16.93 -18.20
CA MET A 182 8.91 15.83 -17.87
C MET A 182 7.49 16.37 -17.76
N PRO A 183 6.48 15.72 -18.35
CA PRO A 183 5.09 16.04 -18.05
C PRO A 183 4.74 15.67 -16.61
N GLU A 184 4.09 16.58 -15.88
CA GLU A 184 3.63 16.37 -14.50
C GLU A 184 2.20 15.80 -14.43
N ALA A 185 1.64 15.36 -15.57
CA ALA A 185 0.32 14.73 -15.62
C ALA A 185 0.27 13.44 -14.77
N TYR A 186 -0.93 13.10 -14.28
CA TYR A 186 -1.16 11.93 -13.46
C TYR A 186 -1.03 10.64 -14.29
N PRO A 187 -0.07 9.76 -13.99
CA PRO A 187 0.23 8.62 -14.83
C PRO A 187 -0.81 7.50 -14.69
N HIS A 188 -1.06 6.78 -15.78
CA HIS A 188 -1.66 5.45 -15.71
C HIS A 188 -0.65 4.44 -15.16
N LEU A 189 -1.12 3.51 -14.33
CA LEU A 189 -0.29 2.47 -13.74
C LEU A 189 -0.55 1.13 -14.41
N ILE A 190 0.51 0.42 -14.78
CA ILE A 190 0.46 -0.96 -15.22
C ILE A 190 1.15 -1.81 -14.16
N LEU A 191 0.41 -2.74 -13.55
CA LEU A 191 0.92 -3.69 -12.56
C LEU A 191 0.91 -5.09 -13.19
N ASN A 192 2.08 -5.58 -13.58
CA ASN A 192 2.22 -6.87 -14.26
C ASN A 192 2.79 -7.95 -13.33
N ASN A 193 2.22 -9.16 -13.36
CA ASN A 193 2.65 -10.34 -12.60
C ASN A 193 2.63 -10.23 -11.05
N PHE A 194 1.65 -9.52 -10.49
CA PHE A 194 1.38 -9.50 -9.05
C PHE A 194 0.25 -10.49 -8.66
N THR A 195 0.47 -11.79 -8.87
CA THR A 195 -0.57 -12.82 -8.71
C THR A 195 -0.74 -13.31 -7.27
N LYS A 196 0.37 -13.52 -6.55
CA LYS A 196 0.36 -14.00 -5.15
C LYS A 196 -0.24 -12.95 -4.21
N GLN A 197 -0.76 -13.38 -3.06
CA GLN A 197 -1.31 -12.47 -2.03
C GLN A 197 -0.30 -11.41 -1.56
N THR A 198 0.97 -11.79 -1.41
CA THR A 198 2.06 -10.84 -1.11
C THR A 198 2.29 -9.86 -2.25
N GLY A 199 2.22 -10.33 -3.49
CA GLY A 199 2.30 -9.50 -4.69
C GLY A 199 1.17 -8.49 -4.77
N GLN A 200 -0.08 -8.91 -4.54
CA GLN A 200 -1.25 -8.03 -4.48
C GLN A 200 -1.09 -6.96 -3.40
N ARG A 201 -0.56 -7.33 -2.22
CA ARG A 201 -0.28 -6.37 -1.15
C ARG A 201 0.78 -5.34 -1.55
N THR A 202 1.89 -5.78 -2.16
CA THR A 202 2.93 -4.87 -2.66
C THR A 202 2.39 -3.96 -3.76
N ALA A 203 1.60 -4.51 -4.67
CA ALA A 203 0.88 -3.77 -5.71
C ALA A 203 -0.03 -2.69 -5.12
N ASN A 204 -0.78 -2.99 -4.05
CA ASN A 204 -1.63 -2.01 -3.38
C ASN A 204 -0.82 -0.89 -2.72
N ILE A 205 0.29 -1.21 -2.04
CA ILE A 205 1.20 -0.20 -1.48
C ILE A 205 1.68 0.76 -2.58
N LEU A 206 2.10 0.23 -3.73
CA LEU A 206 2.61 1.02 -4.85
C LEU A 206 1.50 1.81 -5.56
N LYS A 207 0.33 1.22 -5.75
CA LYS A 207 -0.84 1.85 -6.39
C LYS A 207 -1.30 3.09 -5.63
N HIS A 208 -1.38 3.02 -4.31
CA HIS A 208 -1.86 4.11 -3.47
C HIS A 208 -0.87 5.28 -3.31
N LEU A 209 0.33 5.20 -3.91
CA LEU A 209 1.24 6.34 -4.02
C LEU A 209 0.82 7.32 -5.12
N PHE A 210 -0.06 6.91 -6.04
CA PHE A 210 -0.44 7.74 -7.18
C PHE A 210 -1.90 8.21 -7.07
N PRO A 211 -2.20 9.44 -7.52
CA PRO A 211 -3.57 9.91 -7.64
C PRO A 211 -4.29 9.21 -8.80
N VAL A 212 -5.62 9.31 -8.82
CA VAL A 212 -6.43 8.74 -9.89
C VAL A 212 -6.16 9.50 -11.20
N PRO A 213 -5.70 8.83 -12.28
CA PRO A 213 -5.40 9.49 -13.55
C PRO A 213 -6.68 9.83 -14.31
N LYS A 214 -6.61 10.87 -15.15
CA LYS A 214 -7.67 11.16 -16.13
C LYS A 214 -7.58 10.19 -17.31
N PRO A 215 -8.70 9.80 -17.94
CA PRO A 215 -8.72 8.81 -19.02
C PRO A 215 -7.94 9.23 -20.29
N ASP A 216 -7.69 10.53 -20.47
CA ASP A 216 -6.98 11.11 -21.62
C ASP A 216 -5.45 11.20 -21.40
N THR A 217 -4.95 10.76 -20.24
CA THR A 217 -3.54 10.94 -19.90
C THR A 217 -2.65 10.01 -20.70
N LYS A 218 -1.61 10.55 -21.34
CA LYS A 218 -0.65 9.76 -22.15
C LYS A 218 0.54 9.21 -21.37
N ARG A 219 0.65 9.57 -20.09
CA ARG A 219 1.78 9.17 -19.23
C ARG A 219 1.48 7.82 -18.60
N ILE A 220 2.42 6.88 -18.69
CA ILE A 220 2.29 5.52 -18.15
C ILE A 220 3.50 5.21 -17.28
N ILE A 221 3.28 4.60 -16.13
CA ILE A 221 4.31 4.02 -15.27
C ILE A 221 3.99 2.53 -15.15
N THR A 222 4.98 1.68 -15.40
CA THR A 222 4.84 0.24 -15.31
C THR A 222 5.63 -0.27 -14.12
N PHE A 223 5.04 -1.19 -13.37
CA PHE A 223 5.71 -2.05 -12.42
C PHE A 223 5.54 -3.49 -12.93
N ALA A 224 6.63 -4.08 -13.42
CA ALA A 224 6.63 -5.43 -13.96
C ALA A 224 7.41 -6.36 -13.04
N ASN A 225 6.72 -7.33 -12.44
CA ASN A 225 7.36 -8.31 -11.58
C ASN A 225 7.89 -9.50 -12.42
N GLN A 226 9.19 -9.79 -12.29
CA GLN A 226 9.85 -10.96 -12.85
C GLN A 226 10.78 -11.57 -11.79
N SER A 227 10.52 -12.81 -11.37
CA SER A 227 11.33 -13.50 -10.36
C SER A 227 11.55 -12.69 -9.07
N ASP A 228 10.49 -12.04 -8.58
CA ASP A 228 10.48 -11.15 -7.41
C ASP A 228 11.31 -9.86 -7.54
N TYR A 229 11.77 -9.54 -8.75
CA TYR A 229 12.30 -8.22 -9.12
C TYR A 229 11.21 -7.40 -9.80
N ILE A 230 10.91 -6.24 -9.22
CA ILE A 230 9.96 -5.27 -9.78
C ILE A 230 10.76 -4.28 -10.64
N SER A 231 10.59 -4.38 -11.95
CA SER A 231 11.17 -3.46 -12.95
C SER A 231 10.21 -2.33 -13.29
#